data_AF-A0A285USN1-F1
#
_entry.id   AF-A0A285USN1-F1
#
_cell.length_a   1.000
_cell.length_b   1.000
_cell.length_c   1.000
_cell.angle_alpha   90.00
_cell.angle_beta   90.00
_cell.angle_gamma   90.00
#
_symmetry.space_group_name_H-M   'P 1'
#
loop_
_entity.id
_entity.type
_entity.pdbx_description
1 polymer ?
#
loop_
_entity_poly.entity_id
_entity_poly.type
_entity_poly.pdbx_seq_one_letter_code
_entity_poly.pdbx_strand_id
1 'polypeptide(L)'
;MIFLVACSEQTYDKNEVIATLKGEDIKVSDILTQYPIEDEYIENFLKEEIVIHEAKNMGITVSDEKIEELKQTYYPRGEFTIIEDFHKEQAEVLGITAEEYFEIWSLTYLKRNEYIQEYIKAKFNEPSSIEEGEKWGEEIEAHINNLFTHYKENRDLIIK
;
A
#
# COMPACT_ATOMS: atom_id res chain seq x y z
N MET A 1 15.63 19.23 -38.56
CA MET A 1 16.35 18.71 -37.38
C MET A 1 15.29 18.41 -36.35
N ILE A 2 14.85 17.16 -36.28
CA ILE A 2 13.80 16.70 -35.37
C ILE A 2 14.51 16.43 -34.04
N PHE A 3 14.22 17.26 -33.03
CA PHE A 3 14.60 16.96 -31.65
C PHE A 3 13.68 15.84 -31.18
N LEU A 4 14.18 14.60 -31.21
CA LEU A 4 13.59 13.51 -30.43
C LEU A 4 13.81 13.87 -28.96
N VAL A 5 12.75 14.36 -28.32
CA VAL A 5 12.67 14.41 -26.87
C VAL A 5 12.65 12.95 -26.44
N ALA A 6 13.80 12.44 -26.02
CA ALA A 6 13.82 11.23 -25.21
C ALA A 6 13.10 11.59 -23.91
N CYS A 7 11.83 11.19 -23.80
CA CYS A 7 11.23 10.98 -22.49
C CYS A 7 12.13 9.96 -21.81
N SER A 8 12.96 10.42 -20.87
CA SER A 8 13.66 9.50 -19.97
C SER A 8 12.60 8.90 -19.06
N GLU A 9 11.92 7.85 -19.51
CA GLU A 9 11.22 6.94 -18.61
C GLU A 9 12.28 6.39 -17.67
N GLN A 10 12.28 6.87 -16.42
CA GLN A 10 13.03 6.23 -15.34
C GLN A 10 12.51 4.80 -15.24
N THR A 11 13.26 3.88 -15.85
CA THR A 11 12.96 2.46 -15.83
C THR A 11 13.58 1.92 -14.57
N TYR A 12 12.82 1.91 -13.48
CA TYR A 12 13.21 1.23 -12.25
C TYR A 12 13.35 -0.27 -12.51
N ASP A 13 14.41 -0.90 -12.00
CA ASP A 13 14.49 -2.37 -11.99
C ASP A 13 13.52 -2.88 -10.92
N LYS A 14 12.63 -3.83 -11.24
CA LYS A 14 11.68 -4.37 -10.27
C LYS A 14 12.34 -4.95 -9.01
N ASN A 15 13.62 -5.32 -9.07
CA ASN A 15 14.39 -5.84 -7.94
C ASN A 15 15.16 -4.76 -7.16
N GLU A 16 15.16 -3.51 -7.63
CA GLU A 16 15.79 -2.39 -6.96
C GLU A 16 15.15 -2.17 -5.59
N VAL A 17 16.00 -1.95 -4.59
CA VAL A 17 15.57 -1.70 -3.21
C VAL A 17 15.34 -0.20 -3.05
N ILE A 18 14.10 0.17 -2.71
CA ILE A 18 13.67 1.56 -2.51
C ILE A 18 13.80 1.97 -1.04
N ALA A 19 13.57 1.05 -0.12
CA ALA A 19 13.74 1.30 1.30
C ALA A 19 14.12 0.02 2.05
N THR A 20 14.61 0.18 3.26
CA THR A 20 14.74 -0.90 4.24
C THR A 20 13.93 -0.51 5.47
N LEU A 21 12.94 -1.32 5.85
CA LEU A 21 12.11 -1.16 7.04
C LEU A 21 12.44 -2.26 8.05
N LYS A 22 12.94 -1.91 9.23
CA LYS A 22 13.34 -2.84 10.30
C LYS A 22 14.33 -3.92 9.84
N GLY A 23 15.15 -3.61 8.84
CA GLY A 23 16.11 -4.55 8.25
C GLY A 23 15.56 -5.42 7.13
N GLU A 24 14.27 -5.28 6.78
CA GLU A 24 13.64 -5.92 5.63
C GLU A 24 13.63 -4.96 4.44
N ASP A 25 14.12 -5.43 3.29
CA ASP A 25 14.18 -4.62 2.07
C ASP A 25 12.81 -4.56 1.40
N ILE A 26 12.41 -3.35 1.03
CA ILE A 26 11.23 -3.02 0.23
C ILE A 26 11.71 -2.69 -1.17
N LYS A 27 11.24 -3.44 -2.15
CA LYS A 27 11.63 -3.34 -3.56
C LYS A 27 10.60 -2.60 -4.38
N VAL A 28 11.02 -2.15 -5.55
CA VAL A 28 10.14 -1.62 -6.60
C VAL A 28 8.96 -2.55 -6.86
N SER A 29 9.20 -3.86 -6.97
CA SER A 29 8.13 -4.85 -7.17
C SER A 29 7.07 -4.85 -6.08
N ASP A 30 7.43 -4.53 -4.85
CA ASP A 30 6.48 -4.55 -3.72
C ASP A 30 5.53 -3.36 -3.83
N ILE A 31 6.05 -2.19 -4.18
CA ILE A 31 5.26 -0.97 -4.38
C ILE A 31 4.34 -1.13 -5.59
N LEU A 32 4.87 -1.64 -6.71
CA LEU A 32 4.14 -1.90 -7.95
C LEU A 32 2.94 -2.83 -7.76
N THR A 33 2.85 -3.62 -6.67
CA THR A 33 1.67 -4.45 -6.40
C THR A 33 0.44 -3.64 -6.01
N GLN A 34 0.61 -2.37 -5.63
CA GLN A 34 -0.46 -1.51 -5.12
C GLN A 34 -0.48 -0.12 -5.75
N TYR A 35 0.68 0.44 -6.12
CA TYR A 35 0.82 1.81 -6.59
C TYR A 35 1.84 1.92 -7.73
N PRO A 36 1.74 2.96 -8.58
CA PRO A 36 2.83 3.28 -9.50
C PRO A 36 4.05 3.81 -8.74
N ILE A 37 5.23 3.77 -9.36
CA ILE A 37 6.49 4.25 -8.76
C ILE A 37 6.61 5.76 -8.96
N GLU A 38 6.05 6.51 -8.02
CA GLU A 38 6.20 7.96 -7.91
C GLU A 38 6.41 8.34 -6.43
N ASP A 39 7.14 9.42 -6.15
CA ASP A 39 7.57 9.79 -4.79
C ASP A 39 6.43 9.81 -3.76
N GLU A 40 5.28 10.38 -4.12
CA GLU A 40 4.09 10.43 -3.25
C GLU A 40 3.57 9.04 -2.90
N TYR A 41 3.50 8.15 -3.89
CA TYR A 41 3.02 6.78 -3.69
C TYR A 41 4.03 5.91 -2.95
N ILE A 42 5.33 6.11 -3.16
CA ILE A 42 6.37 5.44 -2.38
C ILE A 42 6.20 5.84 -0.91
N GLU A 43 6.06 7.12 -0.60
CA GLU A 43 5.87 7.57 0.78
C GLU A 43 4.59 6.99 1.41
N ASN A 44 3.48 6.99 0.68
CA ASN A 44 2.21 6.42 1.15
C ASN A 44 2.34 4.91 1.42
N PHE A 45 2.96 4.16 0.50
CA PHE A 45 3.22 2.73 0.69
C PHE A 45 4.05 2.47 1.95
N LEU A 46 5.11 3.25 2.17
CA LEU A 46 5.98 3.11 3.34
C LEU A 46 5.25 3.45 4.66
N LYS A 47 4.37 4.45 4.66
CA LYS A 47 3.51 4.77 5.81
C LYS A 47 2.59 3.60 6.14
N GLU A 48 1.96 3.00 5.14
CA GLU A 48 1.13 1.80 5.32
C GLU A 48 1.94 0.62 5.86
N GLU A 49 3.14 0.36 5.33
CA GLU A 49 4.02 -0.70 5.83
C GLU A 49 4.36 -0.51 7.31
N ILE A 50 4.65 0.71 7.73
CA ILE A 50 4.89 1.03 9.15
C ILE A 50 3.64 0.74 9.99
N VAL A 51 2.45 1.15 9.54
CA VAL A 51 1.19 0.87 10.25
C VAL A 51 0.94 -0.63 10.35
N ILE A 52 1.16 -1.38 9.27
CA ILE A 52 1.01 -2.85 9.24
C ILE A 52 2.02 -3.51 10.19
N HIS A 53 3.25 -3.01 10.23
CA HIS A 53 4.27 -3.48 11.17
C HIS A 53 3.86 -3.24 12.63
N GLU A 54 3.37 -2.03 12.94
CA GLU A 54 2.86 -1.68 14.27
C GLU A 54 1.66 -2.56 14.66
N ALA A 55 0.73 -2.81 13.73
CA ALA A 55 -0.40 -3.70 13.95
C ALA A 55 0.06 -5.11 14.35
N LYS A 56 0.99 -5.69 13.57
CA LYS A 56 1.56 -7.01 13.86
C LYS A 56 2.28 -7.03 15.21
N ASN A 57 3.02 -5.97 15.56
CA ASN A 57 3.69 -5.85 16.87
C ASN A 57 2.69 -5.79 18.05
N MET A 58 1.48 -5.29 17.82
CA MET A 58 0.39 -5.32 18.79
C MET A 58 -0.31 -6.67 18.90
N GLY A 59 0.10 -7.66 18.10
CA GLY A 59 -0.53 -8.98 18.04
C GLY A 59 -1.79 -9.02 17.18
N ILE A 60 -2.05 -7.99 16.37
CA ILE A 60 -3.13 -8.03 15.37
C ILE A 60 -2.73 -9.02 14.28
N THR A 61 -3.65 -9.90 13.92
CA THR A 61 -3.48 -10.90 12.87
C THR A 61 -4.67 -10.89 11.94
N VAL A 62 -4.41 -10.97 10.63
CA VAL A 62 -5.45 -11.09 9.60
C VAL A 62 -5.36 -12.48 8.98
N SER A 63 -6.44 -13.26 9.08
CA SER A 63 -6.50 -14.63 8.56
C SER A 63 -6.80 -14.64 7.06
N ASP A 64 -6.32 -15.65 6.35
CA ASP A 64 -6.61 -15.81 4.92
C ASP A 64 -8.10 -16.10 4.67
N GLU A 65 -8.79 -16.74 5.63
CA GLU A 65 -10.25 -16.95 5.58
C GLU A 65 -11.00 -15.61 5.55
N LYS A 66 -10.61 -14.66 6.42
CA LYS A 66 -11.18 -13.31 6.42
C LYS A 66 -10.96 -12.59 5.09
N ILE A 67 -9.80 -12.76 4.47
CA ILE A 67 -9.50 -12.16 3.16
C ILE A 67 -10.37 -12.77 2.06
N GLU A 68 -10.60 -14.08 2.08
CA GLU A 68 -11.50 -14.73 1.11
C GLU A 68 -12.96 -14.28 1.29
N GLU A 69 -13.43 -14.10 2.53
CA GLU A 69 -14.75 -13.52 2.81
C GLU A 69 -14.88 -12.09 2.26
N LEU A 70 -13.89 -11.24 2.52
CA LEU A 70 -13.85 -9.87 1.99
C LEU A 70 -13.80 -9.89 0.46
N LYS A 71 -13.00 -10.78 -0.14
CA LYS A 71 -12.93 -10.93 -1.60
C LYS A 71 -14.29 -11.29 -2.20
N GLN A 72 -14.99 -12.25 -1.61
CA GLN A 72 -16.34 -12.62 -2.08
C GLN A 72 -17.35 -11.48 -1.92
N THR A 73 -17.14 -10.60 -0.93
CA THR A 73 -17.99 -9.43 -0.67
C THR A 73 -17.75 -8.30 -1.66
N TYR A 74 -16.49 -7.95 -1.92
CA TYR A 74 -16.12 -6.80 -2.76
C TYR A 74 -15.91 -7.16 -4.25
N TYR A 75 -15.57 -8.41 -4.54
CA TYR A 75 -15.28 -8.91 -5.88
C TYR A 75 -16.01 -10.23 -6.13
N PRO A 76 -17.35 -10.25 -6.07
CA PRO A 76 -18.14 -11.48 -6.24
C PRO A 76 -17.92 -12.09 -7.64
N ARG A 77 -17.79 -13.42 -7.71
CA ARG A 77 -17.60 -14.13 -8.98
C ARG A 77 -18.78 -13.88 -9.91
N GLY A 78 -18.49 -13.45 -11.15
CA GLY A 78 -19.48 -13.25 -12.21
C GLY A 78 -19.88 -11.80 -12.44
N GLU A 79 -19.44 -10.87 -11.59
CA GLU A 79 -19.39 -9.46 -11.98
C GLU A 79 -18.17 -9.19 -12.85
N PHE A 80 -18.30 -8.27 -13.81
CA PHE A 80 -17.19 -7.89 -14.67
C PHE A 80 -16.12 -7.25 -13.80
N THR A 81 -15.04 -7.98 -13.52
CA THR A 81 -13.81 -7.42 -12.99
C THR A 81 -13.33 -6.32 -13.93
N ILE A 82 -13.41 -5.07 -13.48
CA ILE A 82 -13.00 -3.92 -14.28
C ILE A 82 -11.48 -3.82 -14.18
N ILE A 83 -10.79 -4.41 -15.18
CA ILE A 83 -9.35 -4.22 -15.37
C ILE A 83 -9.13 -2.83 -15.97
N GLU A 84 -8.88 -1.87 -15.10
CA GLU A 84 -8.52 -0.51 -15.47
C GLU A 84 -7.12 -0.42 -16.12
N ASP A 85 -6.81 0.69 -16.78
CA ASP A 85 -5.53 0.88 -17.45
C ASP A 85 -4.34 0.84 -16.49
N PHE A 86 -4.53 1.36 -15.26
CA PHE A 86 -3.57 1.19 -14.17
C PHE A 86 -3.13 -0.27 -14.00
N HIS A 87 -4.07 -1.22 -13.95
CA HIS A 87 -3.76 -2.64 -13.77
C HIS A 87 -2.93 -3.20 -14.93
N LYS A 88 -3.20 -2.75 -16.16
CA LYS A 88 -2.47 -3.19 -17.36
C LYS A 88 -1.05 -2.65 -17.36
N GLU A 89 -0.89 -1.38 -17.02
CA GLU A 89 0.42 -0.72 -16.96
C GLU A 89 1.32 -1.37 -15.91
N GLN A 90 0.81 -1.61 -14.70
CA GLN A 90 1.60 -2.28 -13.66
C GLN A 90 1.91 -3.75 -14.02
N ALA A 91 0.95 -4.46 -14.64
CA ALA A 91 1.15 -5.83 -15.11
C ALA A 91 2.26 -5.93 -16.17
N GLU A 92 2.32 -4.98 -17.10
CA GLU A 92 3.36 -4.91 -18.13
C GLU A 92 4.76 -4.74 -17.50
N VAL A 93 4.90 -3.83 -16.53
CA VAL A 93 6.16 -3.60 -15.81
C VAL A 93 6.59 -4.85 -15.02
N LEU A 94 5.63 -5.53 -14.38
CA LEU A 94 5.91 -6.74 -13.60
C LEU A 94 6.15 -7.99 -14.47
N GLY A 95 5.70 -7.95 -15.74
CA GLY A 95 5.79 -9.05 -16.69
C GLY A 95 4.76 -10.16 -16.44
N ILE A 96 3.56 -9.79 -15.98
CA ILE A 96 2.42 -10.70 -15.72
C ILE A 96 1.20 -10.23 -16.53
N THR A 97 0.14 -11.05 -16.56
CA THR A 97 -1.11 -10.64 -17.21
C THR A 97 -1.88 -9.64 -16.34
N ALA A 98 -2.75 -8.84 -16.95
CA ALA A 98 -3.55 -7.86 -16.21
C ALA A 98 -4.56 -8.54 -15.25
N GLU A 99 -5.04 -9.74 -15.62
CA GLU A 99 -5.86 -10.60 -14.78
C GLU A 99 -5.08 -11.11 -13.55
N GLU A 100 -3.85 -11.59 -13.75
CA GLU A 100 -2.97 -12.01 -12.65
C GLU A 100 -2.63 -10.83 -11.74
N TYR A 101 -2.35 -9.66 -12.32
CA TYR A 101 -2.09 -8.45 -11.54
C TYR A 101 -3.31 -8.05 -10.71
N PHE A 102 -4.51 -8.01 -11.29
CA PHE A 102 -5.73 -7.65 -10.56
C PHE A 102 -5.98 -8.60 -9.38
N GLU A 103 -5.75 -9.89 -9.57
CA GLU A 103 -5.89 -10.88 -8.49
C GLU A 103 -4.89 -10.62 -7.35
N ILE A 104 -3.61 -10.36 -7.68
CA ILE A 104 -2.59 -10.01 -6.69
C ILE A 104 -2.94 -8.68 -6.00
N TRP A 105 -3.30 -7.66 -6.77
CA TRP A 105 -3.61 -6.32 -6.28
C TRP A 105 -4.80 -6.34 -5.33
N SER A 106 -5.90 -7.01 -5.70
CA SER A 106 -7.12 -7.05 -4.88
C SER A 106 -6.90 -7.80 -3.56
N LEU A 107 -6.25 -8.96 -3.59
CA LEU A 107 -5.91 -9.71 -2.36
C LEU A 107 -4.96 -8.92 -1.45
N THR A 108 -3.95 -8.28 -2.04
CA THR A 108 -2.98 -7.48 -1.31
C THR A 108 -3.66 -6.26 -0.68
N TYR A 109 -4.50 -5.55 -1.42
CA TYR A 109 -5.28 -4.41 -0.95
C TYR A 109 -6.16 -4.80 0.24
N LEU A 110 -6.96 -5.86 0.11
CA LEU A 110 -7.85 -6.31 1.19
C LEU A 110 -7.07 -6.65 2.47
N LYS A 111 -5.92 -7.34 2.31
CA LYS A 111 -5.09 -7.72 3.46
C LYS A 111 -4.45 -6.53 4.15
N ARG A 112 -3.85 -5.61 3.38
CA ARG A 112 -3.24 -4.39 3.90
C ARG A 112 -4.28 -3.53 4.60
N ASN A 113 -5.40 -3.28 3.94
CA ASN A 113 -6.49 -2.47 4.48
C ASN A 113 -7.01 -3.08 5.79
N GLU A 114 -7.22 -4.40 5.87
CA GLU A 114 -7.69 -5.02 7.12
C GLU A 114 -6.71 -4.79 8.29
N TYR A 115 -5.39 -4.93 8.07
CA TYR A 115 -4.40 -4.61 9.11
C TYR A 115 -4.47 -3.13 9.54
N ILE A 116 -4.61 -2.21 8.59
CA ILE A 116 -4.69 -0.77 8.85
C ILE A 116 -5.98 -0.44 9.61
N GLN A 117 -7.12 -1.01 9.21
CA GLN A 117 -8.40 -0.79 9.89
C GLN A 117 -8.38 -1.32 11.32
N GLU A 118 -7.85 -2.53 11.54
CA GLU A 118 -7.72 -3.10 12.89
C GLU A 118 -6.75 -2.29 13.76
N TYR A 119 -5.66 -1.77 13.18
CA TYR A 119 -4.76 -0.85 13.88
C TYR A 119 -5.47 0.43 14.32
N ILE A 120 -6.22 1.06 13.40
CA ILE A 120 -6.96 2.29 13.68
C ILE A 120 -7.97 2.04 14.80
N LYS A 121 -8.78 0.97 14.72
CA LYS A 121 -9.74 0.60 15.78
C LYS A 121 -9.08 0.36 17.13
N ALA A 122 -7.87 -0.20 17.14
CA ALA A 122 -7.14 -0.46 18.38
C ALA A 122 -6.53 0.80 19.00
N LYS A 123 -6.30 1.86 18.21
CA LYS A 123 -5.62 3.10 18.64
C LYS A 123 -6.56 4.28 18.84
N PHE A 124 -7.65 4.35 18.08
CA PHE A 124 -8.55 5.49 18.03
C PHE A 124 -9.97 5.04 18.32
N ASN A 125 -10.69 5.83 19.12
CA ASN A 125 -12.11 5.62 19.31
C ASN A 125 -12.86 6.08 18.04
N GLU A 126 -13.85 5.32 17.61
CA GLU A 126 -14.68 5.71 16.47
C GLU A 126 -15.40 7.04 16.75
N PRO A 127 -15.50 7.94 15.75
CA PRO A 127 -16.19 9.20 15.91
C PRO A 127 -17.70 8.96 16.06
N SER A 128 -18.35 9.76 16.91
CA SER A 128 -19.80 9.65 17.17
C SER A 128 -20.65 10.53 16.27
N SER A 129 -20.02 11.39 15.46
CA SER A 129 -20.68 12.31 14.54
C SER A 129 -19.81 12.63 13.32
N ILE A 130 -20.41 13.25 12.30
CA ILE A 130 -19.71 13.66 11.07
C ILE A 130 -18.64 14.73 11.37
N GLU A 131 -18.96 15.70 12.23
CA GLU A 131 -18.02 16.76 12.62
C GLU A 131 -16.81 16.20 13.38
N GLU A 132 -17.03 15.19 14.23
CA GLU A 132 -15.92 14.45 14.86
C GLU A 132 -15.15 13.60 13.85
N GLY A 133 -15.78 13.18 12.76
CA GLY A 133 -15.17 12.36 11.72
C GLY A 133 -14.00 13.04 10.99
N GLU A 134 -14.13 14.34 10.67
CA GLU A 134 -13.03 15.10 10.06
C GLU A 134 -11.82 15.18 11.00
N LYS A 135 -12.06 15.57 12.25
CA LYS A 135 -11.02 15.64 13.28
C LYS A 135 -10.38 14.28 13.56
N TRP A 136 -11.18 13.21 13.58
CA TRP A 136 -10.69 11.85 13.75
C TRP A 136 -9.76 11.43 12.61
N GLY A 137 -10.09 11.79 11.37
CA GLY A 137 -9.22 11.59 10.21
C GLY A 137 -7.89 12.35 10.33
N GLU A 138 -7.94 13.62 10.72
CA GLU A 138 -6.74 14.44 10.95
C GLU A 138 -5.85 13.87 12.06
N GLU A 139 -6.44 13.36 13.14
CA GLU A 139 -5.71 12.72 14.25
C GLU A 139 -5.00 11.43 13.80
N ILE A 140 -5.66 10.62 12.98
CA ILE A 140 -5.07 9.40 12.39
C ILE A 140 -3.91 9.79 11.47
N GLU A 141 -4.11 10.75 10.56
CA GLU A 141 -3.08 11.19 9.63
C GLU A 141 -1.86 11.75 10.37
N ALA A 142 -2.09 12.61 11.37
CA ALA A 142 -1.03 13.17 12.19
C ALA A 142 -0.24 12.06 12.92
N HIS A 143 -0.92 11.05 13.45
CA HIS A 143 -0.29 9.90 14.08
C HIS A 143 0.57 9.08 13.11
N ILE A 144 0.06 8.80 11.90
CA ILE A 144 0.82 8.07 10.88
C ILE A 144 2.05 8.86 10.43
N ASN A 145 1.91 10.18 10.23
CA ASN A 145 3.04 11.06 9.88
C ASN A 145 4.09 11.11 11.01
N ASN A 146 3.66 11.09 12.28
CA ASN A 146 4.55 11.00 13.43
C ASN A 146 5.29 9.67 13.49
N LEU A 147 4.61 8.54 13.24
CA LEU A 147 5.24 7.22 13.14
C LEU A 147 6.30 7.20 12.03
N PHE A 148 5.94 7.69 10.84
CA PHE A 148 6.86 7.77 9.71
C PHE A 148 8.13 8.55 10.04
N THR A 149 7.97 9.72 10.68
CA THR A 149 9.09 10.54 11.15
C THR A 149 9.93 9.80 12.18
N HIS A 150 9.29 9.20 13.18
CA HIS A 150 9.98 8.45 14.24
C HIS A 150 10.80 7.28 13.69
N TYR A 151 10.24 6.52 12.75
CA TYR A 151 10.93 5.40 12.11
C TYR A 151 12.16 5.86 11.32
N LYS A 152 12.08 7.00 10.62
CA LYS A 152 13.23 7.60 9.93
C LYS A 152 14.31 8.05 10.90
N GLU A 153 13.93 8.76 11.97
CA GLU A 153 14.86 9.28 12.97
C GLU A 153 15.62 8.16 13.71
N ASN A 154 14.93 7.06 14.02
CA ASN A 154 15.53 5.89 14.66
C ASN A 154 16.34 5.00 13.70
N ARG A 155 16.37 5.32 12.40
CA ARG A 155 16.93 4.46 11.33
C ARG A 155 16.28 3.09 11.22
N ASP A 156 15.04 2.99 11.69
CA ASP A 156 14.19 1.83 11.47
C ASP A 156 13.60 1.85 10.06
N LEU A 157 13.46 3.03 9.44
CA LEU A 157 13.20 3.19 8.01
C LEU A 157 14.38 3.90 7.35
N ILE A 158 14.96 3.29 6.32
CA ILE A 158 16.03 3.86 5.50
C ILE A 158 15.59 3.86 4.04
N ILE A 159 15.23 5.04 3.52
CA ILE A 159 14.91 5.25 2.11
C ILE A 159 16.22 5.40 1.33
N LYS A 160 16.34 4.75 0.16
CA LYS A 160 17.57 4.68 -0.65
C LYS A 160 17.70 5.81 -1.66
#